data_AF-A0A8K0P7V8-F1
#
_entry.id   AF-A0A8K0P7V8-F1
#
_cell.length_a   1.000
_cell.length_b   1.000
_cell.length_c   1.000
_cell.angle_alpha   90.00
_cell.angle_beta   90.00
_cell.angle_gamma   90.00
#
_symmetry.space_group_name_H-M   'P 1'
#
loop_
_entity.id
_entity.type
_entity.pdbx_description
1 polymer ?
#
loop_
_entity_poly.entity_id
_entity_poly.type
_entity_poly.pdbx_seq_one_letter_code
_entity_poly.pdbx_strand_id
1 'polypeptide(L)'
;MQTAMSEGEIDRCLKKVSEGVETFQDTWKKVQHATNSNQKEKYEADLKKEIKKLQRLRDQIKTWLASQDIKDKSSLVEHRKLIETVSKFSVIC
;
A
#
# COMPACT_ATOMS: atom_id res chain seq x y z
N MET A 1 -27.48 -9.87 4.59
CA MET A 1 -26.63 -10.74 5.42
C MET A 1 -25.69 -11.48 4.49
N GLN A 2 -24.38 -11.32 4.64
CA GLN A 2 -23.39 -12.17 3.96
C GLN A 2 -22.35 -12.59 5.00
N THR A 3 -22.37 -13.88 5.28
CA THR A 3 -21.55 -14.59 6.27
C THR A 3 -20.56 -15.47 5.52
N ALA A 4 -19.26 -15.21 5.63
CA ALA A 4 -18.17 -16.16 5.40
C ALA A 4 -16.88 -15.56 5.98
N MET A 5 -15.94 -16.41 6.41
CA MET A 5 -14.76 -16.04 7.18
C MET A 5 -14.06 -14.76 6.67
N SER A 6 -13.79 -13.86 7.61
CA SER A 6 -13.96 -12.41 7.45
C SER A 6 -13.31 -11.82 6.20
N GLU A 7 -14.13 -11.52 5.18
CA GLU A 7 -13.83 -10.46 4.20
C GLU A 7 -13.29 -9.19 4.88
N GLY A 8 -13.64 -8.96 6.16
CA GLY A 8 -13.10 -7.90 6.99
C GLY A 8 -11.57 -7.90 7.22
N GLU A 9 -10.88 -9.05 7.22
CA GLU A 9 -9.40 -9.04 7.33
C GLU A 9 -8.76 -8.58 6.03
N ILE A 10 -9.31 -9.06 4.91
CA ILE A 10 -8.91 -8.61 3.58
C ILE A 10 -9.25 -7.12 3.46
N ASP A 11 -10.50 -6.69 3.70
CA ASP A 11 -10.96 -5.29 3.67
C ASP A 11 -10.09 -4.35 4.51
N ARG A 12 -9.69 -4.76 5.73
CA ARG A 12 -8.75 -3.98 6.55
C ARG A 12 -7.38 -3.84 5.90
N CYS A 13 -6.91 -4.88 5.24
CA CYS A 13 -5.65 -4.87 4.50
C CYS A 13 -5.75 -3.94 3.28
N LEU A 14 -6.85 -4.03 2.54
CA LEU A 14 -7.17 -3.21 1.37
C LEU A 14 -7.26 -1.71 1.73
N LYS A 15 -7.93 -1.38 2.85
CA LYS A 15 -7.96 -0.02 3.40
C LYS A 15 -6.58 0.50 3.74
N LYS A 16 -5.78 -0.28 4.47
CA LYS A 16 -4.40 0.10 4.82
C LYS A 16 -3.52 0.36 3.59
N VAL A 17 -3.70 -0.43 2.53
CA VAL A 17 -3.01 -0.20 1.27
C VAL A 17 -3.44 1.15 0.69
N SER A 18 -4.74 1.40 0.55
CA SER A 18 -5.24 2.66 -0.01
C SER A 18 -4.83 3.90 0.80
N GLU A 19 -4.96 3.84 2.13
CA GLU A 19 -4.52 4.90 3.04
C GLU A 19 -3.00 5.14 2.95
N GLY A 20 -2.21 4.07 2.89
CA GLY A 20 -0.75 4.16 2.75
C GLY A 20 -0.32 4.78 1.43
N VAL A 21 -1.04 4.50 0.35
CA VAL A 21 -0.80 5.07 -0.98
C VAL A 21 -1.12 6.56 -1.02
N GLU A 22 -2.26 6.97 -0.47
CA GLU A 22 -2.66 8.37 -0.41
C GLU A 22 -1.69 9.18 0.47
N THR A 23 -1.34 8.64 1.63
CA THR A 23 -0.35 9.23 2.54
C THR A 23 1.02 9.35 1.88
N PHE A 24 1.44 8.34 1.10
CA PHE A 24 2.68 8.37 0.34
C PHE A 24 2.67 9.50 -0.70
N GLN A 25 1.61 9.64 -1.48
CA GLN A 25 1.50 10.72 -2.47
C GLN A 25 1.50 12.11 -1.82
N ASP A 26 0.78 12.29 -0.71
CA ASP A 26 0.74 13.54 0.03
C ASP A 26 2.11 13.89 0.63
N THR A 27 2.77 12.92 1.27
CA THR A 27 4.11 13.09 1.84
C THR A 27 5.14 13.38 0.75
N TRP A 28 5.03 12.74 -0.41
CA TRP A 28 5.89 12.99 -1.56
C TRP A 28 5.71 14.42 -2.09
N LYS A 29 4.47 14.89 -2.25
CA LYS A 29 4.21 16.29 -2.64
C LYS A 29 4.78 17.27 -1.62
N LYS A 30 4.67 16.96 -0.33
CA LYS A 30 5.28 17.75 0.75
C LYS A 30 6.79 17.74 0.70
N VAL A 31 7.45 16.62 0.37
CA VAL A 31 8.91 16.56 0.24
C VAL A 31 9.42 17.38 -0.93
N GLN A 32 8.69 17.41 -2.04
CA GLN A 32 9.01 18.22 -3.22
C GLN A 32 8.82 19.73 -2.95
N HIS A 33 7.81 20.10 -2.16
CA HIS A 33 7.58 21.49 -1.75
C HIS A 33 8.41 21.94 -0.55
N ALA A 34 8.95 21.01 0.24
CA ALA A 34 9.72 21.33 1.43
C ALA A 34 11.05 21.98 1.04
N THR A 35 11.17 23.27 1.34
CA THR A 35 12.41 24.04 1.20
C THR A 35 13.37 23.87 2.38
N ASN A 36 12.87 23.39 3.54
CA ASN A 36 13.68 23.13 4.73
C ASN A 36 14.30 21.73 4.72
N SER A 37 15.63 21.65 4.79
CA SER A 37 16.39 20.39 4.77
C SER A 37 15.96 19.40 5.87
N ASN A 38 15.69 19.90 7.09
CA ASN A 38 15.27 19.07 8.23
C ASN A 38 13.88 18.43 8.03
N GLN A 39 12.98 19.11 7.33
CA GLN A 39 11.66 18.55 6.98
C GLN A 39 11.78 17.55 5.84
N LYS A 40 12.60 17.86 4.83
CA LYS A 40 12.85 17.00 3.69
C LYS A 40 13.36 15.62 4.13
N GLU A 41 14.36 15.60 5.02
CA GLU A 41 14.94 14.37 5.56
C GLU A 41 13.93 13.55 6.39
N LYS A 42 13.07 14.23 7.17
CA LYS A 42 11.98 13.60 7.92
C LYS A 42 10.95 12.95 6.98
N TYR A 43 10.50 13.66 5.96
CA TYR A 43 9.53 13.14 4.99
C TYR A 43 10.13 12.01 4.14
N GLU A 44 11.40 12.08 3.75
CA GLU A 44 12.12 10.97 3.09
C GLU A 44 12.17 9.72 3.97
N ALA A 45 12.43 9.88 5.27
CA ALA A 45 12.40 8.77 6.21
C ALA A 45 10.99 8.14 6.35
N ASP A 46 9.95 8.97 6.35
CA ASP A 46 8.55 8.52 6.41
C ASP A 46 8.14 7.79 5.12
N LEU A 47 8.45 8.36 3.95
CA LEU A 47 8.24 7.74 2.63
C LEU A 47 8.89 6.35 2.56
N LYS A 48 10.12 6.22 3.05
CA LYS A 48 10.86 4.95 3.05
C LYS A 48 10.22 3.90 3.95
N LYS A 49 9.65 4.30 5.08
CA LYS A 49 8.87 3.41 5.97
C LYS A 49 7.56 2.98 5.30
N GLU A 50 6.88 3.91 4.65
CA GLU A 50 5.59 3.64 4.01
C GLU A 50 5.74 2.72 2.78
N ILE A 51 6.80 2.88 1.98
CA ILE A 51 7.17 1.93 0.91
C ILE A 51 7.38 0.52 1.48
N LYS A 52 8.14 0.39 2.58
CA LYS A 52 8.37 -0.93 3.20
C LYS A 52 7.08 -1.58 3.70
N LYS A 53 6.13 -0.80 4.24
CA LYS A 53 4.80 -1.30 4.62
C LYS A 53 4.01 -1.78 3.41
N LEU A 54 3.94 -0.97 2.33
CA LEU A 54 3.25 -1.34 1.09
C LEU A 54 3.85 -2.61 0.48
N GLN A 55 5.18 -2.78 0.52
CA GLN A 55 5.81 -4.03 0.10
C GLN A 55 5.40 -5.22 0.98
N ARG A 56 5.37 -5.07 2.30
CA ARG A 56 4.88 -6.13 3.19
C ARG A 56 3.44 -6.53 2.90
N LEU A 57 2.56 -5.55 2.69
CA LEU A 57 1.16 -5.79 2.32
C LEU A 57 1.06 -6.54 0.98
N ARG A 58 1.90 -6.20 0.00
CA ARG A 58 1.98 -6.93 -1.28
C ARG A 58 2.41 -8.39 -1.10
N ASP A 59 3.45 -8.67 -0.32
CA ASP A 59 3.90 -10.05 -0.07
C ASP A 59 2.87 -10.85 0.75
N GLN A 60 2.13 -10.18 1.64
CA GLN A 60 1.00 -10.76 2.35
C GLN A 60 -0.15 -11.11 1.38
N ILE A 61 -0.52 -10.20 0.46
CA ILE A 61 -1.48 -10.47 -0.62
C ILE A 61 -1.00 -11.61 -1.53
N LYS A 62 0.31 -11.68 -1.83
CA LYS A 62 0.90 -12.78 -2.61
C LYS A 62 0.75 -14.13 -1.90
N THR A 63 0.96 -14.15 -0.59
CA THR A 63 0.76 -15.34 0.25
C THR A 63 -0.71 -15.75 0.28
N TRP A 64 -1.61 -14.76 0.40
CA TRP A 64 -3.05 -14.96 0.36
C TRP A 64 -3.54 -15.49 -1.00
N LEU A 65 -2.97 -15.04 -2.12
CA LEU A 65 -3.26 -15.57 -3.46
C LEU A 65 -2.82 -17.04 -3.63
N ALA A 66 -1.70 -17.40 -2.99
CA ALA A 66 -1.20 -18.78 -2.94
C ALA A 66 -2.05 -19.67 -2.02
N SER A 67 -2.69 -19.09 -1.01
CA SER A 67 -3.64 -19.80 -0.15
C SER A 67 -4.93 -20.15 -0.93
N GLN A 68 -5.38 -21.40 -0.84
CA GLN A 68 -6.61 -21.86 -1.50
C GLN A 68 -7.88 -21.56 -0.68
N ASP A 69 -7.72 -21.09 0.56
CA ASP A 69 -8.82 -20.74 1.47
C ASP A 69 -9.60 -19.48 1.04
N ILE A 70 -9.05 -18.69 0.11
CA ILE A 70 -9.66 -17.45 -0.35
C ILE A 70 -10.60 -17.72 -1.53
N LYS A 71 -11.91 -17.52 -1.28
CA LYS A 71 -12.97 -17.64 -2.28
C LYS A 71 -12.89 -16.56 -3.36
N ASP A 72 -12.57 -15.31 -3.00
CA ASP A 72 -12.57 -14.18 -3.93
C ASP A 72 -11.15 -13.66 -4.22
N LYS A 73 -10.53 -14.20 -5.27
CA LYS A 73 -9.18 -13.80 -5.69
C LYS A 73 -9.19 -12.50 -6.51
N SER A 74 -10.34 -12.09 -7.03
CA SER A 74 -10.48 -10.91 -7.90
C SER A 74 -10.05 -9.63 -7.19
N SER A 75 -10.54 -9.42 -5.97
CA SER A 75 -10.19 -8.25 -5.14
C SER A 75 -8.70 -8.17 -4.80
N LEU A 76 -8.05 -9.32 -4.55
CA LEU A 76 -6.61 -9.38 -4.31
C LEU A 76 -5.79 -9.05 -5.54
N VAL A 77 -6.21 -9.53 -6.72
CA VAL A 77 -5.54 -9.24 -7.99
C VAL A 77 -5.63 -7.75 -8.32
N GLU A 78 -6.77 -7.13 -8.08
CA GLU A 78 -6.98 -5.69 -8.29
C GLU A 78 -6.12 -4.84 -7.37
N HIS A 79 -6.03 -5.20 -6.08
CA HIS A 79 -5.17 -4.51 -5.13
C HIS A 79 -3.68 -4.73 -5.38
N ARG A 80 -3.29 -5.92 -5.86
CA ARG A 80 -1.92 -6.16 -6.34
C ARG A 80 -1.55 -5.20 -7.47
N LYS A 81 -2.46 -4.95 -8.42
CA LYS A 81 -2.26 -3.95 -9.48
C LYS A 81 -2.16 -2.52 -8.95
N LEU A 82 -2.97 -2.17 -7.95
CA LEU A 82 -2.88 -0.88 -7.26
C LEU A 82 -1.50 -0.66 -6.63
N ILE A 83 -0.99 -1.64 -5.88
CA ILE A 83 0.36 -1.54 -5.28
C ILE A 83 1.46 -1.49 -6.36
N GLU A 84 1.36 -2.28 -7.44
CA GLU A 84 2.29 -2.19 -8.57
C GLU A 84 2.28 -0.80 -9.24
N THR A 85 1.12 -0.17 -9.34
CA THR A 85 0.98 1.18 -9.91
C THR A 85 1.68 2.23 -9.04
N VAL A 86 1.56 2.09 -7.72
CA VAL A 86 2.20 3.00 -6.76
C VAL A 86 3.70 2.79 -6.70
N SER A 87 4.14 1.53 -6.74
CA SER A 87 5.57 1.20 -6.83
C SER A 87 6.19 1.71 -8.13
N LYS A 88 5.44 1.70 -9.25
CA LYS A 88 5.88 2.33 -10.50
C LYS A 88 6.02 3.85 -10.36
N PHE A 89 5.11 4.49 -9.63
CA PHE A 89 5.20 5.92 -9.34
C PHE A 89 6.50 6.29 -8.61
N SER A 90 6.93 5.46 -7.65
CA SER A 90 8.20 5.67 -6.94
C SER A 90 9.46 5.39 -7.78
N VAL A 91 9.35 4.67 -8.90
CA VAL A 91 10.49 4.35 -9.79
C VAL A 91 10.69 5.44 -10.87
N ILE A 92 9.67 6.24 -11.14
CA ILE A 92 9.67 7.24 -12.21
C ILE A 92 10.09 8.64 -11.70
N CYS A 93 10.07 8.87 -10.38
CA CYS A 93 10.60 10.07 -9.74
C CYS A 93 11.97 9.81 -9.10
#